data_AF-H3AB42-F1
#
_entry.id   AF-H3AB42-F1
#
_cell.length_a   1.000
_cell.length_b   1.000
_cell.length_c   1.000
_cell.angle_alpha   90.00
_cell.angle_beta   90.00
_cell.angle_gamma   90.00
#
_symmetry.space_group_name_H-M   'P 1'
#
loop_
_entity.id
_entity.type
_entity.pdbx_description
1 polymer ?
#
loop_
_entity_poly.entity_id
_entity_poly.type
_entity_poly.pdbx_seq_one_letter_code
_entity_poly.pdbx_strand_id
1 'polypeptide(L)'
;VKKLLKLSLQKAAPHTTFSTAFTTEEVNKALTATKSGKASGVDGIYPEFLKNLGPKGQIWLAKFASNILDTGTIPEVWRHSKVIAILKPGKPSNNPKSYRPIALLSTTYKVFEWLILNRIKTALEATLPIEQQR
;
A
#
# COMPACT_ATOMS: atom_id res chain seq x y z
N VAL A 1 -1.54 -21.43 11.79
CA VAL A 1 -1.33 -20.50 10.65
C VAL A 1 -0.01 -20.76 9.89
N LYS A 2 1.19 -20.64 10.49
CA LYS A 2 2.48 -20.83 9.78
C LYS A 2 2.64 -22.17 9.05
N LYS A 3 2.22 -23.29 9.67
CA LYS A 3 2.27 -24.64 9.06
C LYS A 3 1.38 -24.74 7.81
N LEU A 4 0.17 -24.21 7.88
CA LEU A 4 -0.78 -24.17 6.76
C LEU A 4 -0.27 -23.29 5.64
N LEU A 5 0.29 -22.12 5.96
CA LEU A 5 0.90 -21.22 4.97
C LEU A 5 2.04 -21.91 4.22
N LYS A 6 2.91 -22.65 4.94
CA LYS A 6 4.04 -23.38 4.35
C LYS A 6 3.56 -24.48 3.39
N LEU A 7 2.51 -25.20 3.76
CA LEU A 7 1.88 -26.22 2.91
C LEU A 7 1.19 -25.60 1.68
N SER A 8 0.53 -24.46 1.84
CA SER A 8 -0.09 -23.73 0.72
C SER A 8 0.96 -23.19 -0.26
N LEU A 9 2.08 -22.66 0.25
CA LEU A 9 3.20 -22.20 -0.58
C LEU A 9 3.83 -23.33 -1.40
N GLN A 10 3.94 -24.54 -0.82
CA GLN A 10 4.44 -25.72 -1.55
C GLN A 10 3.52 -26.19 -2.67
N LYS A 11 2.22 -25.85 -2.60
CA LYS A 11 1.21 -26.19 -3.62
C LYS A 11 0.96 -25.05 -4.61
N ALA A 12 1.50 -23.86 -4.36
CA ALA A 12 1.30 -22.71 -5.22
C ALA A 12 2.06 -22.89 -6.53
N ALA A 13 1.42 -22.54 -7.65
CA ALA A 13 2.08 -22.60 -8.95
C ALA A 13 3.31 -21.67 -8.94
N PRO A 14 4.47 -22.13 -9.47
CA PRO A 14 5.61 -21.25 -9.66
C PRO A 14 5.23 -20.17 -10.67
N HIS A 15 5.47 -18.91 -10.32
CA HIS A 15 5.24 -17.72 -11.14
C HIS A 15 3.77 -17.49 -11.57
N THR A 16 2.92 -17.15 -10.61
CA THR A 16 1.61 -16.55 -10.90
C THR A 16 1.77 -15.17 -11.53
N THR A 17 0.77 -14.71 -12.29
CA THR A 17 0.70 -13.32 -12.82
C THR A 17 0.88 -12.27 -11.72
N PHE A 18 0.56 -12.60 -10.47
CA PHE A 18 0.75 -11.72 -9.32
C PHE A 18 2.22 -11.46 -8.98
N SER A 19 3.12 -12.36 -9.39
CA SER A 19 4.54 -12.37 -9.05
C SER A 19 5.45 -11.86 -10.18
N THR A 20 4.87 -11.30 -11.25
CA THR A 20 5.66 -10.71 -12.35
C THR A 20 6.19 -9.32 -11.99
N ALA A 21 7.20 -8.84 -12.69
CA ALA A 21 7.66 -7.46 -12.51
C ALA A 21 6.52 -6.45 -12.78
N PHE A 22 6.51 -5.34 -12.05
CA PHE A 22 5.56 -4.25 -12.26
C PHE A 22 5.90 -3.44 -13.50
N THR A 23 4.87 -3.02 -14.23
CA THR A 23 5.04 -2.14 -15.40
C THR A 23 4.84 -0.67 -15.03
N THR A 24 5.26 0.22 -15.92
CA THR A 24 5.03 1.67 -15.79
C THR A 24 3.55 2.04 -15.79
N GLU A 25 2.72 1.28 -16.51
CA GLU A 25 1.27 1.48 -16.60
C GLU A 25 0.61 1.14 -15.26
N GLU A 26 1.05 0.05 -14.62
CA GLU A 26 0.59 -0.32 -13.27
C GLU A 26 0.95 0.76 -12.25
N VAL A 27 2.19 1.29 -12.32
CA VAL A 27 2.63 2.40 -11.48
C VAL A 27 1.79 3.65 -11.74
N ASN A 28 1.54 4.00 -13.00
CA ASN A 28 0.72 5.15 -13.34
C ASN A 28 -0.71 5.03 -12.77
N LYS A 29 -1.31 3.84 -12.88
CA LYS A 29 -2.63 3.55 -12.30
C LYS A 29 -2.61 3.67 -10.78
N ALA A 30 -1.59 3.16 -10.10
CA ALA A 30 -1.42 3.27 -8.65
C ALA A 30 -1.22 4.72 -8.18
N LEU A 31 -0.43 5.51 -8.92
CA LEU A 31 -0.23 6.94 -8.65
C LEU A 31 -1.54 7.71 -8.81
N THR A 32 -2.33 7.40 -9.84
CA THR A 32 -3.65 8.03 -10.08
C THR A 32 -4.64 7.70 -8.95
N ALA A 33 -4.64 6.46 -8.45
CA ALA A 33 -5.47 6.05 -7.32
C ALA A 33 -5.06 6.70 -5.97
N THR A 34 -3.79 7.13 -5.86
CA THR A 34 -3.30 7.83 -4.68
C THR A 34 -3.87 9.24 -4.63
N LYS A 35 -4.62 9.60 -3.58
CA LYS A 35 -5.25 10.92 -3.47
C LYS A 35 -4.22 12.02 -3.16
N SER A 36 -4.34 13.16 -3.86
CA SER A 36 -3.61 14.38 -3.54
C SER A 36 -4.18 15.08 -2.29
N GLY A 37 -3.44 16.03 -1.72
CA GLY A 37 -3.79 16.80 -0.53
C GLY A 37 -3.76 15.95 0.75
N LYS A 38 -2.98 14.87 0.76
CA LYS A 38 -2.85 13.98 1.92
C LYS A 38 -1.52 14.21 2.63
N ALA A 39 -1.55 14.06 3.95
CA ALA A 39 -0.36 14.14 4.78
C ALA A 39 0.63 13.01 4.44
N SER A 40 1.92 13.34 4.49
CA SER A 40 3.02 12.41 4.34
C SER A 40 3.21 11.55 5.59
N GLY A 41 3.97 10.46 5.45
CA GLY A 41 4.45 9.65 6.56
C GLY A 41 5.64 10.29 7.27
N VAL A 42 6.40 9.49 8.00
CA VAL A 42 7.64 9.93 8.68
C VAL A 42 8.75 10.35 7.71
N ASP A 43 8.65 9.94 6.44
CA ASP A 43 9.61 10.21 5.37
C ASP A 43 9.41 11.58 4.69
N GLY A 44 8.32 12.29 5.00
CA GLY A 44 8.03 13.59 4.39
C GLY A 44 7.68 13.53 2.90
N ILE A 45 7.50 12.35 2.31
CA ILE A 45 7.18 12.22 0.88
C ILE A 45 5.68 12.40 0.68
N TYR A 46 5.29 13.48 0.00
CA TYR A 46 3.90 13.78 -0.32
C TYR A 46 3.43 13.07 -1.61
N PRO A 47 2.13 12.75 -1.77
CA PRO A 47 1.57 12.17 -2.99
C PRO A 47 1.96 12.92 -4.27
N GLU A 48 1.98 14.24 -4.19
CA GLU A 48 2.30 15.15 -5.29
C GLU A 48 3.72 14.94 -5.79
N PHE A 49 4.67 14.61 -4.92
CA PHE A 49 6.05 14.37 -5.34
C PHE A 49 6.12 13.15 -6.26
N LEU A 50 5.40 12.08 -5.90
CA LEU A 50 5.38 10.85 -6.70
C LEU A 50 4.60 11.03 -8.01
N LYS A 51 3.50 11.78 -7.98
CA LYS A 51 2.72 12.07 -9.19
C LYS A 51 3.49 12.91 -10.21
N ASN A 52 4.41 13.76 -9.75
CA ASN A 52 5.21 14.65 -10.58
C ASN A 52 6.62 14.11 -10.93
N LEU A 53 6.89 12.83 -10.68
CA LEU A 53 8.20 12.18 -10.96
C LEU A 53 8.58 12.12 -12.44
N GLY A 54 7.61 12.28 -13.35
CA GLY A 54 7.78 12.09 -14.79
C GLY A 54 8.12 10.64 -15.20
N PRO A 55 8.35 10.38 -16.49
CA PRO A 55 8.52 9.02 -17.02
C PRO A 55 9.71 8.26 -16.41
N LYS A 56 10.86 8.93 -16.23
CA LYS A 56 12.06 8.30 -15.64
C LYS A 56 11.81 7.84 -14.20
N GLY A 57 11.13 8.66 -13.39
CA GLY A 57 10.81 8.29 -12.03
C GLY A 57 9.73 7.20 -11.94
N GLN A 58 8.78 7.14 -12.87
CA GLN A 58 7.83 6.03 -12.96
C GLN A 58 8.51 4.71 -13.33
N ILE A 59 9.47 4.72 -14.26
CA ILE A 59 10.31 3.55 -14.59
C ILE A 59 11.11 3.11 -13.35
N TRP A 60 11.68 4.06 -12.62
CA TRP A 60 12.40 3.75 -11.39
C TRP A 60 11.49 3.12 -10.33
N LEU A 61 10.29 3.68 -10.11
CA LEU A 61 9.30 3.12 -9.17
C LEU A 61 8.88 1.71 -9.56
N ALA A 62 8.69 1.43 -10.84
CA ALA A 62 8.33 0.09 -11.32
C ALA A 62 9.43 -0.93 -11.00
N LYS A 63 10.70 -0.59 -11.28
CA LYS A 63 11.86 -1.42 -10.94
C LYS A 63 12.00 -1.60 -9.44
N PHE A 64 11.86 -0.52 -8.67
CA PHE A 64 11.93 -0.53 -7.22
C PHE A 64 10.87 -1.44 -6.61
N ALA A 65 9.60 -1.32 -7.03
CA ALA A 65 8.52 -2.18 -6.57
C ALA A 65 8.73 -3.65 -6.97
N SER A 66 9.26 -3.90 -8.17
CA SER A 66 9.57 -5.26 -8.65
C SER A 66 10.66 -5.90 -7.81
N ASN A 67 11.73 -5.16 -7.51
CA ASN A 67 12.80 -5.64 -6.63
C ASN A 67 12.28 -6.00 -5.23
N ILE A 68 11.33 -5.23 -4.68
CA ILE A 68 10.69 -5.56 -3.40
C ILE A 68 9.91 -6.88 -3.51
N LEU A 69 9.18 -7.09 -4.61
CA LEU A 69 8.42 -8.32 -4.84
C LEU A 69 9.35 -9.54 -4.96
N ASP A 70 10.47 -9.40 -5.67
CA ASP A 70 11.44 -10.47 -5.89
C ASP A 70 12.23 -10.83 -4.60
N THR A 71 12.62 -9.81 -3.83
CA THR A 71 13.47 -9.99 -2.64
C THR A 71 12.67 -10.16 -1.34
N GLY A 72 11.39 -9.81 -1.34
CA GLY A 72 10.57 -9.70 -0.13
C GLY A 72 11.05 -8.65 0.87
N THR A 73 12.00 -7.80 0.49
CA THR A 73 12.64 -6.84 1.39
C THR A 73 12.08 -5.44 1.18
N ILE A 74 11.46 -4.88 2.22
CA ILE A 74 10.91 -3.52 2.20
C ILE A 74 11.86 -2.50 2.85
N PRO A 75 11.81 -1.22 2.45
CA PRO A 75 12.50 -0.14 3.14
C PRO A 75 12.19 -0.10 4.63
N GLU A 76 13.20 0.20 5.45
CA GLU A 76 13.02 0.30 6.90
C GLU A 76 12.05 1.41 7.31
N VAL A 77 12.06 2.52 6.60
CA VAL A 77 11.16 3.64 6.86
C VAL A 77 9.68 3.25 6.69
N TRP A 78 9.36 2.26 5.84
CA TRP A 78 7.98 1.76 5.68
C TRP A 78 7.48 0.99 6.90
N ARG A 79 8.38 0.51 7.77
CA ARG A 79 8.02 -0.16 9.04
C ARG A 79 7.60 0.85 10.12
N HIS A 80 7.76 2.14 9.88
CA HIS A 80 7.45 3.20 10.81
C HIS A 80 6.25 4.02 10.34
N SER A 81 5.47 4.54 11.29
CA SER A 81 4.32 5.39 10.99
C SER A 81 4.25 6.57 11.95
N LYS A 82 3.76 7.72 11.46
CA LYS A 82 3.50 8.89 12.30
C LYS A 82 2.07 8.80 12.84
N VAL A 83 1.93 8.64 14.15
CA VAL A 83 0.60 8.55 14.79
C VAL A 83 0.13 9.93 15.22
N ILE A 84 -1.06 10.34 14.75
CA ILE A 84 -1.71 11.60 15.12
C ILE A 84 -3.05 11.29 15.77
N ALA A 85 -3.31 11.87 16.94
CA ALA A 85 -4.58 11.77 17.63
C ALA A 85 -5.56 12.83 17.12
N ILE A 86 -6.67 12.41 16.50
CA ILE A 86 -7.74 13.31 16.03
C ILE A 86 -8.90 13.28 17.01
N LEU A 87 -9.38 14.45 17.43
CA LEU A 87 -10.54 14.57 18.31
C LEU A 87 -11.81 14.07 17.59
N LYS A 88 -12.59 13.22 18.27
CA LYS A 88 -13.90 12.78 17.78
C LYS A 88 -14.87 13.97 17.79
N PRO A 89 -15.73 14.15 16.77
CA PRO A 89 -16.71 15.22 16.74
C PRO A 89 -17.58 15.25 18.01
N GLY A 90 -17.76 16.43 18.61
CA GLY A 90 -18.61 16.64 19.78
C GLY A 90 -18.11 16.02 21.10
N LYS A 91 -16.85 15.56 21.17
CA LYS A 91 -16.27 15.00 22.41
C LYS A 91 -15.32 16.00 23.10
N PRO A 92 -15.21 15.94 24.44
CA PRO A 92 -14.40 16.89 25.20
C PRO A 92 -12.90 16.62 25.00
N SER A 93 -12.12 17.69 24.77
CA SER A 93 -10.68 17.61 24.49
C SER A 93 -9.82 17.24 25.71
N ASN A 94 -10.34 17.41 26.92
CA ASN A 94 -9.65 17.06 28.17
C ASN A 94 -9.67 15.55 28.48
N ASN A 95 -10.34 14.72 27.69
CA ASN A 95 -10.43 13.28 27.90
C ASN A 95 -9.66 12.52 26.80
N PRO A 96 -8.61 11.74 27.12
CA PRO A 96 -7.87 10.95 26.13
C PRO A 96 -8.74 9.99 25.30
N LYS A 97 -9.83 9.45 25.87
CA LYS A 97 -10.77 8.56 25.16
C LYS A 97 -11.56 9.26 24.04
N SER A 98 -11.56 10.60 24.03
CA SER A 98 -12.18 11.43 22.99
C SER A 98 -11.41 11.44 21.68
N TYR A 99 -10.19 10.93 21.65
CA TYR A 99 -9.36 10.93 20.44
C TYR A 99 -9.41 9.58 19.73
N ARG A 100 -9.16 9.60 18.41
CA ARG A 100 -8.88 8.42 17.60
C ARG A 100 -7.46 8.54 17.04
N PRO A 101 -6.60 7.53 17.23
CA PRO A 101 -5.29 7.53 16.60
C PRO A 101 -5.43 7.27 15.10
N ILE A 102 -4.67 8.01 14.29
CA ILE A 102 -4.50 7.75 12.86
C ILE A 102 -3.01 7.57 12.60
N ALA A 103 -2.65 6.43 12.00
CA ALA A 103 -1.30 6.18 11.53
C ALA A 103 -1.11 6.73 10.11
N LEU A 104 -0.15 7.64 9.95
CA LEU A 104 0.29 8.12 8.65
C LEU A 104 1.47 7.28 8.18
N LEU A 105 1.19 6.39 7.24
CA LEU A 105 2.19 5.58 6.55
C LEU A 105 2.90 6.36 5.45
N SER A 106 4.10 5.90 5.08
CA SER A 106 4.83 6.38 3.90
C SER A 106 3.93 6.38 2.65
N THR A 107 4.02 7.45 1.87
CA THR A 107 3.26 7.55 0.62
C THR A 107 3.76 6.55 -0.42
N THR A 108 5.07 6.30 -0.47
CA THR A 108 5.65 5.31 -1.40
C THR A 108 5.19 3.90 -1.02
N TYR A 109 5.01 3.62 0.27
CA TYR A 109 4.40 2.37 0.73
C TYR A 109 2.95 2.21 0.25
N LYS A 110 2.14 3.28 0.35
CA LYS A 110 0.75 3.26 -0.15
C LYS A 110 0.65 3.03 -1.67
N VAL A 111 1.60 3.57 -2.44
CA VAL A 111 1.67 3.29 -3.88
C VAL A 111 1.94 1.81 -4.13
N PHE A 112 2.84 1.20 -3.36
CA PHE A 112 3.08 -0.24 -3.42
C PHE A 112 1.85 -1.08 -3.02
N GLU A 113 1.11 -0.66 -1.98
CA GLU A 113 -0.17 -1.29 -1.61
C GLU A 113 -1.18 -1.24 -2.77
N TRP A 114 -1.28 -0.13 -3.48
CA TRP A 114 -2.13 -0.01 -4.66
C TRP A 114 -1.71 -0.94 -5.81
N LEU A 115 -0.41 -1.10 -6.05
CA LEU A 115 0.12 -2.03 -7.05
C LEU A 115 -0.31 -3.47 -6.75
N ILE A 116 -0.11 -3.91 -5.51
CA ILE A 116 -0.52 -5.26 -5.07
C ILE A 116 -2.03 -5.42 -5.12
N LEU A 117 -2.79 -4.44 -4.59
CA LEU A 117 -4.24 -4.46 -4.58
C LEU A 117 -4.80 -4.60 -5.99
N ASN A 118 -4.31 -3.82 -6.96
CA ASN A 118 -4.78 -3.87 -8.34
C ASN A 118 -4.62 -5.24 -8.98
N ARG A 119 -3.60 -6.01 -8.57
CA ARG A 119 -3.37 -7.38 -9.04
C ARG A 119 -4.32 -8.37 -8.38
N ILE A 120 -4.45 -8.32 -7.05
CA ILE A 120 -5.23 -9.33 -6.31
C ILE A 120 -6.74 -9.06 -6.28
N LYS A 121 -7.17 -7.82 -6.56
CA LYS A 121 -8.55 -7.36 -6.37
C LYS A 121 -9.58 -8.27 -7.05
N THR A 122 -9.40 -8.59 -8.32
CA THR A 122 -10.36 -9.43 -9.06
C THR A 122 -10.48 -10.84 -8.48
N ALA A 123 -9.36 -11.44 -8.10
CA ALA A 123 -9.37 -12.75 -7.46
C ALA A 123 -10.02 -12.70 -6.08
N LEU A 124 -9.81 -11.61 -5.33
CA LEU A 124 -10.41 -11.41 -4.03
C LEU A 124 -11.92 -11.23 -4.13
N GLU A 125 -12.40 -10.36 -5.02
CA GLU A 125 -13.83 -10.08 -5.21
C GLU A 125 -14.64 -11.32 -5.57
N ALA A 126 -14.07 -12.25 -6.35
CA ALA A 126 -14.71 -13.53 -6.66
C ALA A 126 -14.94 -14.44 -5.44
N THR A 127 -14.24 -14.18 -4.33
CA THR A 127 -14.33 -14.98 -3.09
C THR A 127 -15.02 -14.25 -1.93
N LEU A 128 -15.22 -12.93 -2.04
CA LEU A 128 -15.85 -12.15 -1.00
C LEU A 128 -17.36 -12.42 -0.94
N PRO A 129 -17.95 -12.54 0.26
CA PRO A 129 -19.40 -12.54 0.43
C PRO A 129 -20.03 -11.30 -0.21
N ILE A 130 -21.26 -11.42 -0.72
CA ILE A 130 -21.97 -10.34 -1.43
C ILE A 130 -22.05 -9.08 -0.56
N GLU A 131 -22.20 -9.23 0.75
CA GLU A 131 -22.27 -8.14 1.73
C GLU A 131 -20.96 -7.37 1.88
N GLN A 132 -19.84 -7.96 1.44
CA GLN A 132 -18.49 -7.36 1.49
C GLN A 132 -17.98 -6.92 0.12
N GLN A 133 -18.72 -7.21 -0.96
CA GLN A 133 -18.44 -6.68 -2.29
C GLN A 133 -18.81 -5.19 -2.31
N ARG A 134 -17.92 -4.35 -2.86
CA ARG A 134 -18.07 -2.89 -2.87
C ARG A 134 -18.77 -2.39 -4.13
#